data_AF-A0AA37K3K2-F1
#
_entry.id   AF-A0AA37K3K2-F1
#
_cell.length_a   1.000
_cell.length_b   1.000
_cell.length_c   1.000
_cell.angle_alpha   90.00
_cell.angle_beta   90.00
_cell.angle_gamma   90.00
#
_symmetry.space_group_name_H-M   'P 1'
#
loop_
_entity.id
_entity.type
_entity.pdbx_description
1 polymer ?
#
loop_
_entity_poly.entity_id
_entity_poly.type
_entity_poly.pdbx_seq_one_letter_code
_entity_poly.pdbx_strand_id
1 'polypeptide(L)'
;MAMETKQKEKKKENRFSFLYILGGGILKEDFIVRHTKMIVLVVVLIFIFIGNRYVCMQRLREIDRLQQQLRDVRFEALSISSELTGNSRQSQIELLIEEQGIELEAAKNPPYELYK
;
A
#
# COMPACT_ATOMS: atom_id res chain seq x y z
N MET A 1 -23.44 42.72 46.06
CA MET A 1 -23.19 42.10 47.38
C MET A 1 -24.47 41.34 47.73
N ALA A 2 -24.58 40.01 47.80
CA ALA A 2 -23.67 38.89 47.99
C ALA A 2 -24.16 37.72 47.09
N MET A 3 -23.30 37.09 46.30
CA MET A 3 -22.63 35.80 46.56
C MET A 3 -23.55 34.58 46.76
N GLU A 4 -23.60 33.79 45.68
CA GLU A 4 -23.64 32.33 45.55
C GLU A 4 -23.95 31.45 46.77
N THR A 5 -24.95 30.56 46.63
CA THR A 5 -24.93 29.24 47.25
C THR A 5 -25.51 28.15 46.33
N LYS A 6 -24.60 27.28 45.88
CA LYS A 6 -24.69 25.83 45.58
C LYS A 6 -26.01 25.21 45.08
N GLN A 7 -25.91 24.53 43.92
CA GLN A 7 -26.02 23.05 43.86
C GLN A 7 -25.54 22.52 42.50
N LYS A 8 -24.32 21.95 42.49
CA LYS A 8 -23.79 21.08 41.44
C LYS A 8 -24.07 19.63 41.83
N GLU A 9 -25.18 19.01 41.45
CA GLU A 9 -25.31 17.54 41.48
C GLU A 9 -26.40 17.01 40.54
N LYS A 10 -26.12 16.88 39.23
CA LYS A 10 -26.82 15.93 38.33
C LYS A 10 -25.89 15.47 37.21
N LYS A 11 -24.90 14.63 37.54
CA LYS A 11 -24.07 13.94 36.54
C LYS A 11 -23.64 12.55 37.02
N LYS A 12 -24.54 11.83 37.69
CA LYS A 12 -24.26 10.52 38.29
C LYS A 12 -25.25 9.42 37.91
N GLU A 13 -26.04 9.61 36.85
CA GLU A 13 -27.03 8.62 36.41
C GLU A 13 -26.45 7.68 35.34
N ASN A 14 -25.76 8.24 34.32
CA ASN A 14 -25.31 7.45 33.17
C ASN A 14 -24.18 6.46 33.48
N ARG A 15 -23.30 6.76 34.46
CA ARG A 15 -22.18 5.85 34.78
C ARG A 15 -22.66 4.53 35.37
N PHE A 16 -23.74 4.54 36.15
CA PHE A 16 -24.32 3.32 36.71
C PHE A 16 -24.97 2.47 35.63
N SER A 17 -25.66 3.06 34.65
CA SER A 17 -26.25 2.32 33.53
C SER A 17 -25.18 1.62 32.69
N PHE A 18 -24.07 2.30 32.33
CA PHE A 18 -22.99 1.65 31.59
C PHE A 18 -22.32 0.53 32.40
N LEU A 19 -22.02 0.74 33.69
CA LEU A 19 -21.46 -0.30 34.57
C LEU A 19 -22.42 -1.47 34.80
N TYR A 20 -23.73 -1.22 34.84
CA TYR A 20 -24.77 -2.24 34.97
C TYR A 20 -24.90 -3.09 33.70
N ILE A 21 -24.86 -2.44 32.53
CA ILE A 21 -24.90 -3.10 31.23
C ILE A 21 -23.61 -3.91 31.01
N LEU A 22 -22.43 -3.36 31.35
CA LEU A 22 -21.15 -4.06 31.25
C LEU A 22 -20.99 -5.18 32.31
N GLY A 23 -21.60 -5.00 33.49
CA GLY A 23 -21.55 -5.94 34.62
C GLY A 23 -22.52 -7.12 34.51
N GLY A 24 -23.16 -7.30 33.35
CA GLY A 24 -24.04 -8.44 33.09
C GLY A 24 -25.50 -8.26 33.51
N GLY A 25 -25.92 -7.05 33.89
CA GLY A 25 -27.33 -6.73 34.17
C GLY A 25 -28.23 -6.98 32.96
N ILE A 26 -27.73 -6.70 31.75
CA ILE A 26 -28.46 -6.98 30.49
C ILE A 26 -28.38 -8.45 30.06
N LEU A 27 -27.43 -9.22 30.59
CA LEU A 27 -27.29 -10.66 30.29
C LEU A 27 -28.27 -11.52 31.09
N LYS A 28 -28.78 -11.01 32.22
CA LYS A 28 -29.81 -11.68 33.04
C LYS A 28 -31.24 -11.50 32.52
N GLU A 29 -31.44 -10.70 31.47
CA GLU A 29 -32.74 -10.56 30.83
C GLU A 29 -33.15 -11.92 30.21
N ASP A 30 -34.32 -12.46 30.56
CA ASP A 30 -34.80 -13.79 30.10
C ASP A 30 -34.77 -13.94 28.57
N PHE A 31 -34.87 -12.83 27.85
CA PHE A 31 -34.74 -12.78 26.39
C PHE A 31 -33.32 -13.10 25.90
N ILE A 32 -32.29 -12.54 26.52
CA ILE A 32 -30.88 -12.74 26.12
C ILE A 32 -30.45 -14.17 26.40
N VAL A 33 -30.83 -14.72 27.56
CA VAL A 33 -30.51 -16.11 27.93
C VAL A 33 -31.13 -17.09 26.93
N ARG A 34 -32.38 -16.85 26.51
CA ARG A 34 -33.08 -17.68 25.51
C ARG A 34 -32.43 -17.64 24.13
N HIS A 35 -31.83 -16.51 23.74
CA HIS A 35 -31.21 -16.30 22.43
C HIS A 35 -29.67 -16.27 22.46
N THR A 36 -29.04 -16.69 23.55
CA THR A 36 -27.58 -16.59 23.76
C THR A 36 -26.79 -17.27 22.63
N LYS A 37 -27.25 -18.44 22.15
CA LYS A 37 -26.61 -19.16 21.03
C LYS A 37 -26.54 -18.33 19.75
N MET A 38 -27.60 -17.57 19.43
CA MET A 38 -27.65 -16.69 18.26
C MET A 38 -26.74 -15.47 18.44
N ILE A 39 -26.73 -14.88 19.64
CA ILE A 39 -25.87 -13.72 19.96
C ILE A 39 -24.39 -14.10 19.86
N VAL A 40 -23.99 -15.24 20.43
CA VAL A 40 -22.62 -15.75 20.34
C VAL A 40 -22.22 -15.99 18.88
N LEU A 41 -23.13 -16.57 18.07
CA LEU A 41 -22.88 -16.77 16.65
C LEU A 41 -22.64 -15.44 15.91
N VAL A 42 -23.46 -14.41 16.17
CA VAL A 42 -23.26 -13.08 15.58
C VAL A 42 -21.95 -12.46 16.02
N VAL A 43 -21.60 -12.56 17.31
CA VAL A 43 -20.32 -12.03 17.83
C VAL A 43 -19.13 -12.70 17.16
N VAL A 44 -19.15 -14.03 16.99
CA VAL A 44 -18.11 -14.77 16.28
C VAL A 44 -18.01 -14.32 14.82
N LEU A 45 -19.15 -14.14 14.14
CA LEU A 45 -19.17 -13.62 12.77
C LEU A 45 -18.59 -12.21 12.66
N ILE A 46 -18.85 -11.34 13.64
CA ILE A 46 -18.24 -10.00 13.71
C ILE A 46 -16.73 -10.10 13.83
N PHE A 47 -16.20 -10.97 14.71
CA PHE A 47 -14.76 -11.18 14.83
C PHE A 47 -14.13 -11.69 13.52
N ILE A 48 -14.75 -12.66 12.88
CA ILE A 48 -14.30 -13.18 11.56
C ILE A 48 -14.32 -12.06 10.51
N PHE A 49 -15.37 -11.24 10.49
CA PHE A 49 -15.49 -10.13 9.54
C PHE A 49 -14.39 -9.08 9.72
N ILE A 50 -14.11 -8.71 10.98
CA ILE A 50 -13.01 -7.79 11.30
C ILE A 50 -11.68 -8.40 10.85
N GLY A 51 -11.42 -9.66 11.18
CA GLY A 51 -10.21 -10.38 10.76
C GLY A 51 -10.04 -10.39 9.23
N ASN A 52 -11.08 -10.77 8.50
CA ASN A 52 -11.09 -10.77 7.04
C ASN A 52 -10.81 -9.37 6.47
N ARG A 53 -11.39 -8.32 7.04
CA ARG A 53 -11.13 -6.95 6.59
C ARG A 53 -9.66 -6.56 6.76
N TYR A 54 -9.03 -6.92 7.89
CA TYR A 54 -7.61 -6.66 8.09
C TYR A 54 -6.73 -7.44 7.13
N VAL A 55 -7.05 -8.72 6.88
CA VAL A 55 -6.33 -9.55 5.89
C VAL A 55 -6.42 -8.91 4.50
N CYS A 56 -7.62 -8.53 4.05
CA CYS A 56 -7.79 -7.86 2.77
C CYS A 56 -6.96 -6.56 2.68
N MET A 57 -6.96 -5.74 3.73
CA MET A 57 -6.16 -4.51 3.77
C MET A 57 -4.65 -4.78 3.71
N GLN A 58 -4.18 -5.86 4.33
CA GLN A 58 -2.78 -6.24 4.25
C GLN A 58 -2.40 -6.74 2.86
N ARG A 59 -3.24 -7.58 2.24
CA ARG A 59 -3.02 -8.08 0.87
C ARG A 59 -3.05 -6.96 -0.16
N LEU A 60 -3.94 -5.99 0.00
CA LEU A 60 -4.00 -4.84 -0.89
C LEU A 60 -2.71 -4.01 -0.84
N ARG A 61 -2.15 -3.78 0.37
CA ARG A 61 -0.84 -3.12 0.53
C ARG A 61 0.30 -3.91 -0.08
N GLU A 62 0.26 -5.24 0.03
CA GLU A 62 1.25 -6.12 -0.58
C GLU A 62 1.21 -6.04 -2.11
N ILE A 63 0.02 -6.05 -2.71
CA ILE A 63 -0.17 -5.87 -4.15
C ILE A 63 0.39 -4.53 -4.61
N ASP A 64 0.05 -3.44 -3.91
CA ASP A 64 0.51 -2.10 -4.29
C ASP A 64 2.04 -1.98 -4.26
N ARG A 65 2.68 -2.53 -3.21
CA ARG A 65 4.14 -2.61 -3.11
C ARG A 65 4.75 -3.39 -4.27
N LEU A 66 4.20 -4.56 -4.59
CA LEU A 66 4.70 -5.39 -5.70
C LEU A 66 4.54 -4.68 -7.05
N GLN A 67 3.42 -3.99 -7.26
CA GLN A 67 3.19 -3.20 -8.47
C GLN A 67 4.17 -2.02 -8.59
N GLN A 68 4.50 -1.38 -7.47
CA GLN A 68 5.50 -0.31 -7.47
C GLN A 68 6.89 -0.84 -7.84
N GLN A 69 7.33 -1.95 -7.21
CA GLN A 69 8.60 -2.58 -7.55
C GLN A 69 8.68 -2.97 -9.03
N LEU A 70 7.59 -3.51 -9.58
CA LEU A 70 7.53 -3.85 -11.01
C LEU A 70 7.68 -2.62 -11.91
N ARG A 71 7.04 -1.50 -11.55
CA ARG A 71 7.18 -0.23 -12.29
C ARG A 71 8.62 0.27 -12.24
N ASP A 72 9.24 0.27 -11.06
CA ASP A 72 10.59 0.76 -10.86
C ASP A 72 11.60 -0.03 -11.70
N VAL A 73 11.55 -1.37 -11.66
CA VAL A 73 12.41 -2.24 -12.48
C VAL A 73 12.18 -2.01 -13.98
N ARG A 74 10.92 -1.80 -14.39
CA ARG A 74 10.61 -1.49 -15.80
C ARG A 74 11.21 -0.15 -16.23
N PHE A 75 11.14 0.87 -15.39
CA PHE A 75 11.76 2.17 -15.68
C PHE A 75 13.27 2.09 -15.72
N GLU A 76 13.88 1.32 -14.81
CA GLU A 76 15.33 1.07 -14.82
C GLU A 76 15.76 0.38 -16.12
N ALA A 77 15.11 -0.71 -16.51
CA ALA A 77 15.40 -1.41 -17.76
C ALA A 77 15.19 -0.51 -18.99
N LEU A 78 14.15 0.32 -18.99
CA LEU A 78 13.92 1.30 -20.06
C LEU A 78 15.02 2.37 -20.09
N SER A 79 15.47 2.83 -18.93
CA SER A 79 16.56 3.81 -18.84
C SER A 79 17.87 3.23 -19.37
N ILE A 80 18.24 2.02 -18.91
CA ILE A 80 19.45 1.33 -19.36
C ILE A 80 19.41 1.09 -20.88
N SER A 81 18.28 0.60 -21.39
CA SER A 81 18.14 0.38 -22.85
C SER A 81 18.18 1.69 -23.64
N SER A 82 17.61 2.78 -23.11
CA SER A 82 17.70 4.12 -23.71
C SER A 82 19.14 4.65 -23.73
N GLU A 83 19.87 4.50 -22.64
CA GLU A 83 21.29 4.87 -22.55
C GLU A 83 22.14 4.05 -23.52
N LEU A 84 21.95 2.73 -23.55
CA LEU A 84 22.63 1.84 -24.49
C LEU A 84 22.33 2.23 -25.94
N THR A 85 21.06 2.53 -26.25
CA THR A 85 20.66 2.99 -27.58
C THR A 85 21.36 4.30 -27.95
N GLY A 86 21.46 5.24 -27.00
CA GLY A 86 22.19 6.49 -27.17
C GLY A 86 23.68 6.27 -27.43
N ASN A 87 24.34 5.47 -26.59
CA ASN A 87 25.77 5.17 -26.67
C ASN A 87 26.13 4.33 -27.90
N SER A 88 25.21 3.47 -28.36
CA SER A 88 25.39 2.65 -29.57
C SER A 88 25.16 3.44 -30.86
N ARG A 89 24.76 4.72 -30.80
CA ARG A 89 24.66 5.54 -32.02
C ARG A 89 26.03 5.68 -32.65
N GLN A 90 26.11 5.49 -33.96
CA GLN A 90 27.34 5.61 -34.73
C GLN A 90 28.09 6.91 -34.43
N SER A 91 27.39 8.04 -34.34
CA SER A 91 28.00 9.33 -34.00
C SER A 91 28.67 9.37 -32.63
N GLN A 92 28.14 8.64 -31.63
CA GLN A 92 28.76 8.56 -30.30
C GLN A 92 29.95 7.61 -30.29
N ILE A 93 29.86 6.51 -31.05
CA ILE A 93 30.96 5.57 -31.23
C ILE A 93 32.14 6.25 -31.93
N GLU A 94 31.88 7.05 -32.98
CA GLU A 94 32.90 7.82 -33.70
C GLU A 94 33.61 8.83 -32.77
N LEU A 95 32.85 9.57 -31.95
CA LEU A 95 33.43 10.48 -30.93
C LEU A 95 34.31 9.75 -29.92
N LEU A 96 33.87 8.58 -29.43
CA LEU A 96 34.64 7.75 -28.49
C LEU A 96 35.94 7.20 -29.12
N ILE A 97 35.91 6.84 -30.40
CA ILE A 97 37.09 6.37 -31.15
C ILE A 97 38.11 7.51 -31.33
N GLU A 98 37.65 8.73 -31.65
CA GLU A 98 38.49 9.94 -31.71
C GLU A 98 39.10 10.28 -30.35
N GLU A 99 38.29 10.31 -29.27
CA GLU A 99 38.76 10.62 -27.92
C GLU A 99 39.82 9.62 -27.42
N GLN A 100 39.69 8.34 -27.79
CA GLN A 100 40.65 7.30 -27.43
C GLN A 100 41.88 7.26 -28.36
N GLY A 101 41.93 8.09 -29.40
CA GLY A 101 43.04 8.16 -30.34
C GLY A 101 43.19 6.91 -31.21
N ILE A 102 42.09 6.20 -31.47
CA ILE A 102 42.07 5.00 -32.31
C ILE A 102 41.99 5.45 -33.78
N GLU A 103 42.92 5.01 -34.63
CA GLU A 103 42.93 5.27 -36.08
C GLU A 103 41.88 4.43 -36.84
N LEU A 104 40.61 4.56 -36.48
CA LEU A 104 39.48 3.99 -37.21
C LEU A 104 38.56 5.11 -37.72
N GLU A 105 38.25 5.11 -39.02
CA GLU A 105 37.27 6.01 -39.63
C GLU A 105 36.15 5.22 -40.29
N ALA A 106 34.93 5.76 -40.28
CA ALA A 106 33.82 5.20 -41.05
C ALA A 106 34.11 5.26 -42.55
N ALA A 107 33.76 4.20 -43.27
CA ALA A 107 33.94 4.13 -44.72
C ALA A 107 33.07 5.18 -45.43
N LYS A 108 33.71 6.16 -46.07
CA LYS A 108 33.04 7.27 -46.78
C LYS A 108 32.55 6.88 -48.19
N ASN A 109 33.02 5.75 -48.70
CA ASN A 109 32.70 5.24 -50.03
C ASN A 109 31.88 3.95 -49.93
N PRO A 110 30.90 3.72 -50.84
CA PRO A 110 30.11 2.50 -50.84
C PRO A 110 30.96 1.24 -51.15
N PRO A 111 30.54 0.05 -50.70
CA PRO A 111 31.24 -1.19 -51.00
C PRO A 111 31.19 -1.52 -52.50
N TYR A 112 32.27 -2.12 -53.03
CA TYR A 112 32.32 -2.60 -54.41
C TYR A 112 31.98 -4.10 -54.47
N GLU A 113 31.08 -4.48 -55.37
CA GLU A 113 30.85 -5.89 -55.69
C GLU A 113 31.90 -6.37 -56.69
N LEU A 114 32.69 -7.38 -56.31
CA LEU A 114 33.63 -8.04 -57.19
C LEU A 114 32.93 -9.19 -57.91
N TYR A 115 32.60 -9.01 -59.19
CA TYR A 115 32.13 -10.10 -60.04
C TYR A 115 33.33 -10.98 -60.47
N LYS A 116 33.13 -12.29 -60.45
CA LYS A 116 34.15 -13.30 -60.77
C LYS A 116 34.17 -13.60 -62.27
#